data_AF-A0A162UYC2-F1
#
_entry.id   AF-A0A162UYC2-F1
#
_cell.length_a   1.000
_cell.length_b   1.000
_cell.length_c   1.000
_cell.angle_alpha   90.00
_cell.angle_beta   90.00
_cell.angle_gamma   90.00
#
_symmetry.space_group_name_H-M   'P 1'
#
loop_
_entity.id
_entity.type
_entity.pdbx_description
1 polymer ?
#
loop_
_entity_poly.entity_id
_entity_poly.type
_entity_poly.pdbx_seq_one_letter_code
_entity_poly.pdbx_strand_id
1 'polypeptide(L)' 'ACTVCRKKKVKCNGAQPTCSRCHSMKIPCQYSDPPRKRGPPKGKVEVIESRAHRIESLF' A
#
# COMPACT_ATOMS: atom_id res chain seq x y z
N ALA A 1 9.23 -8.04 -9.16
CA ALA A 1 10.50 -7.34 -8.82
C ALA A 1 10.36 -6.61 -7.48
N CYS A 2 11.35 -6.70 -6.60
CA CYS A 2 11.36 -6.00 -5.30
C CYS A 2 11.39 -4.46 -5.48
N THR A 3 11.10 -3.71 -4.41
CA THR A 3 11.09 -2.24 -4.37
C THR A 3 12.41 -1.65 -4.81
N VAL A 4 13.51 -2.23 -4.34
CA VAL A 4 14.86 -1.77 -4.65
C VAL A 4 15.15 -1.90 -6.14
N CYS A 5 14.90 -3.08 -6.73
CA CYS A 5 15.12 -3.29 -8.15
C CYS A 5 14.20 -2.42 -9.01
N ARG A 6 12.95 -2.19 -8.57
CA ARG A 6 12.03 -1.24 -9.21
C ARG A 6 12.58 0.18 -9.18
N LYS A 7 13.00 0.67 -8.00
CA LYS A 7 13.57 2.02 -7.82
C LYS A 7 14.85 2.22 -8.64
N LYS A 8 15.71 1.19 -8.69
CA LYS A 8 16.95 1.22 -9.47
C LYS A 8 16.76 0.89 -10.96
N LYS A 9 15.55 0.57 -11.41
CA LYS A 9 15.23 0.16 -12.79
C LYS A 9 16.15 -0.97 -13.31
N VAL A 10 16.47 -1.95 -12.46
CA VAL A 10 17.32 -3.10 -12.80
C VAL A 10 16.53 -4.41 -12.81
N LYS A 11 17.05 -5.41 -13.52
CA LYS A 11 16.49 -6.77 -13.53
C LYS A 11 16.49 -7.35 -12.11
N CYS A 12 15.33 -7.78 -11.65
CA CYS A 12 15.15 -8.46 -10.38
C CYS A 12 14.99 -9.97 -10.63
N ASN A 13 15.76 -10.80 -9.95
CA ASN A 13 15.67 -12.25 -10.09
C ASN A 13 14.55 -12.90 -9.25
N GLY A 14 13.81 -12.12 -8.46
CA GLY A 14 12.63 -12.62 -7.75
C GLY A 14 12.90 -13.61 -6.60
N ALA A 15 14.16 -13.92 -6.29
CA ALA A 15 14.51 -14.82 -5.20
C ALA A 15 13.96 -14.30 -3.85
N GLN A 16 13.47 -15.23 -3.03
CA GLN A 16 12.94 -14.99 -1.68
C GLN A 16 13.83 -15.72 -0.66
N PRO A 17 14.10 -15.14 0.53
CA PRO A 17 13.53 -13.90 1.07
C PRO A 17 14.14 -12.61 0.50
N THR A 18 15.28 -12.70 -0.18
CA THR A 18 16.03 -11.55 -0.70
C THR A 18 16.49 -11.82 -2.14
N CYS A 19 16.29 -10.84 -3.02
CA CYS A 19 16.77 -10.92 -4.40
C CYS A 19 18.31 -11.01 -4.44
N SER A 20 18.93 -11.76 -5.37
CA SER A 20 20.39 -11.94 -5.42
C SER A 20 21.14 -10.62 -5.47
N ARG A 21 20.63 -9.64 -6.24
CA ARG A 21 21.22 -8.29 -6.29
C ARG A 21 21.16 -7.59 -4.93
N CYS A 22 20.04 -7.71 -4.24
CA CYS A 22 19.80 -7.11 -2.95
C CYS A 22 20.68 -7.75 -1.87
N HIS A 23 20.88 -9.07 -1.97
CA HIS A 23 21.76 -9.84 -1.10
C HIS A 23 23.22 -9.46 -1.29
N SER A 24 23.72 -9.42 -2.53
CA SER A 24 25.10 -8.99 -2.83
C SER A 24 25.37 -7.55 -2.40
N MET A 25 24.38 -6.67 -2.52
CA MET A 25 24.51 -5.28 -2.09
C MET A 25 24.24 -5.08 -0.59
N LYS A 26 23.88 -6.13 0.16
CA LYS A 26 23.47 -6.05 1.58
C LYS A 26 22.45 -4.96 1.87
N ILE A 27 21.49 -4.77 0.95
CA ILE A 27 20.42 -3.78 1.09
C ILE A 27 19.10 -4.46 1.41
N PRO A 28 18.20 -3.79 2.18
CA PRO A 28 16.92 -4.35 2.56
C PRO A 28 16.07 -4.64 1.32
N CYS A 29 15.84 -5.93 1.04
CA CYS A 29 14.97 -6.36 -0.03
C CYS A 29 13.55 -6.41 0.48
N GLN A 30 12.71 -5.48 0.00
CA GLN A 30 11.30 -5.50 0.28
C GLN A 30 10.58 -5.77 -1.04
N TYR A 31 9.76 -6.80 -1.08
CA TYR A 31 8.73 -6.87 -2.09
C TYR A 31 7.56 -6.11 -1.49
N SER A 32 7.20 -4.95 -2.06
CA SER A 32 5.96 -4.29 -1.63
C SER A 32 4.83 -5.25 -1.92
N ASP A 33 4.33 -5.91 -0.88
CA ASP A 33 2.96 -6.39 -0.86
C ASP A 33 2.04 -5.19 -1.16
N PRO A 34 0.94 -5.39 -1.90
CA PRO A 34 -0.07 -4.36 -2.05
C PRO A 34 -0.41 -3.85 -0.64
N PRO A 35 -0.49 -2.52 -0.44
CA PRO A 35 -0.78 -1.98 0.88
C PRO A 35 -2.04 -2.67 1.40
N ARG A 36 -1.89 -3.50 2.44
CA ARG A 36 -3.02 -4.14 3.12
C ARG A 36 -3.94 -3.00 3.51
N LYS A 37 -5.07 -2.94 2.81
CA LYS A 37 -6.27 -2.12 3.07
C LYS A 37 -6.01 -1.04 4.11
N ARG A 38 -5.35 0.05 3.69
CA ARG A 38 -5.57 1.32 4.40
C ARG A 38 -7.07 1.54 4.30
N GLY A 39 -7.73 1.68 5.44
CA GLY A 39 -9.13 2.09 5.49
C GLY A 39 -9.38 3.27 4.55
N PRO A 40 -10.65 3.52 4.20
CA PRO A 40 -11.02 4.43 3.14
C PRO A 40 -10.27 5.77 3.27
N PRO A 41 -9.78 6.33 2.16
CA PRO A 41 -8.95 7.52 2.17
C PRO A 41 -9.64 8.65 2.96
N LYS A 42 -8.93 9.18 3.97
CA LYS A 42 -9.27 10.41 4.69
C LYS A 42 -9.40 11.54 3.66
N GLY A 43 -10.63 11.81 3.24
CA GLY A 43 -10.95 12.74 2.15
C GLY A 43 -12.36 12.57 1.57
N LYS A 44 -13.09 11.52 1.98
CA LYS A 44 -14.53 11.39 1.73
C LYS A 44 -15.28 10.87 2.96
N VAL A 45 -14.96 11.42 4.13
CA VAL A 45 -15.72 11.22 5.37
C VAL A 45 -16.82 12.28 5.52
N GLU A 46 -16.89 13.28 4.63
CA GLU A 46 -17.93 14.32 4.66
C GLU A 46 -19.21 13.94 3.88
N VAL A 47 -19.32 12.69 3.39
CA VAL A 47 -20.54 12.20 2.70
C VAL A 47 -21.18 11.03 3.45
N ILE A 48 -20.92 10.91 4.75
CA ILE A 48 -21.72 10.05 5.65
C ILE A 48 -22.64 10.89 6.56
N GLU A 49 -22.47 12.21 6.63
CA GLU A 49 -23.39 13.09 7.38
C GLU A 49 -24.71 13.39 6.66
N SER A 50 -24.87 13.04 5.38
CA SER A 50 -26.11 13.26 4.64
C SER A 50 -27.19 12.19 4.89
N ARG A 51 -26.99 11.28 5.86
CA ARG A 51 -27.99 10.27 6.25
C ARG A 51 -28.40 10.27 7.73
N ALA A 52 -27.77 11.07 8.57
CA ALA A 52 -28.22 11.27 9.95
C ALA A 52 -29.38 12.29 10.01
N HIS A 53 -29.33 13.33 9.18
CA HIS A 53 -30.24 14.48 9.27
C HIS A 53 -31.65 14.27 8.67
N ARG A 54 -32.02 13.04 8.28
CA ARG A 54 -33.37 12.72 7.76
C ARG A 54 -34.18 11.81 8.70
N ILE A 55 -33.55 11.23 9.72
CA ILE A 55 -34.24 10.36 10.70
C ILE A 55 -34.64 11.15 11.94
N GLU A 56 -33.87 12.16 12.35
CA GLU A 56 -34.23 13.03 13.48
C GLU A 56 -35.31 14.08 13.16
N SER A 57 -35.76 14.19 11.90
CA SER A 57 -36.90 15.05 11.55
C SER A 57 -38.24 14.29 11.48
N LEU A 58 -38.26 13.00 11.86
CA LEU A 58 -39.46 12.17 11.89
C LEU A 58 -39.85 11.70 13.30
N PHE A 59 -39.20 12.24 14.33
CA PHE A 59 -39.61 12.12 15.73
C PHE A 59 -39.36 13.43 16.46
#